data_AF-A0A1F7JRI0-F1
#
_entry.id   AF-A0A1F7JRI0-F1
#
_cell.length_a   1.000
_cell.length_b   1.000
_cell.length_c   1.000
_cell.angle_alpha   90.00
_cell.angle_beta   90.00
_cell.angle_gamma   90.00
#
_symmetry.space_group_name_H-M   'P 1'
#
loop_
_entity.id
_entity.type
_entity.pdbx_description
1 polymer ?
#
loop_
_entity_poly.entity_id
_entity_poly.type
_entity_poly.pdbx_seq_one_letter_code
_entity_poly.pdbx_strand_id
1 'polypeptide(L)'
;MSRKISKYRSEVIEKFINIESLMNAIISQHYFKKVIAPFVFELLYDVNCTFALKRNILQKIEPNFSKLETINRLNNIRNLFAHCNQEVFEGSKKPAPGETGKVLDPKDTKKELDFEKLYKEFTKEEGSVTQALGNLYMSLGGQMEK
;
A
#
# COMPACT_ATOMS: atom_id res chain seq x y z
N MET A 1 -5.01 -17.94 12.13
CA MET A 1 -3.99 -16.93 11.76
C MET A 1 -3.03 -16.61 12.90
N SER A 2 -1.72 -16.74 12.66
CA SER A 2 -0.67 -16.45 13.65
C SER A 2 -0.67 -14.97 14.09
N ARG A 3 -0.42 -14.69 15.38
CA ARG A 3 -0.23 -13.32 15.93
C ARG A 3 0.80 -12.51 15.13
N LYS A 4 1.80 -13.18 14.56
CA LYS A 4 2.85 -12.59 13.73
C LYS A 4 2.29 -12.00 12.42
N ILE A 5 1.41 -12.73 11.73
CA ILE A 5 0.78 -12.28 10.47
C ILE A 5 -0.16 -11.10 10.73
N SER A 6 -0.88 -11.12 11.86
CA SER A 6 -1.73 -9.99 12.25
C SER A 6 -0.92 -8.71 12.43
N LYS A 7 0.26 -8.78 13.05
CA LYS A 7 1.17 -7.64 13.20
C LYS A 7 1.67 -7.13 11.84
N TYR A 8 2.12 -8.03 10.97
CA TYR A 8 2.55 -7.68 9.61
C TYR A 8 1.46 -6.99 8.81
N ARG A 9 0.21 -7.44 8.93
CA ARG A 9 -0.94 -6.80 8.28
C ARG A 9 -1.09 -5.35 8.71
N SER A 10 -1.15 -5.09 10.01
CA SER A 10 -1.32 -3.73 10.53
C SER A 10 -0.20 -2.82 10.03
N GLU A 11 1.06 -3.25 10.14
CA GLU A 11 2.21 -2.45 9.71
C GLU A 11 2.21 -2.15 8.21
N VAL A 12 1.91 -3.16 7.36
CA VAL A 12 1.83 -2.97 5.91
C VAL A 12 0.71 -2.00 5.54
N ILE A 13 -0.46 -2.12 6.16
CA ILE A 13 -1.61 -1.26 5.89
C ILE A 13 -1.29 0.19 6.30
N GLU A 14 -0.82 0.40 7.54
CA GLU A 14 -0.50 1.73 8.07
C GLU A 14 0.59 2.43 7.25
N LYS A 15 1.69 1.73 6.95
CA LYS A 15 2.77 2.29 6.14
C LYS A 15 2.32 2.63 4.72
N PHE A 16 1.45 1.82 4.12
CA PHE A 16 0.92 2.12 2.80
C PHE A 16 -0.05 3.31 2.81
N ILE A 17 -0.84 3.48 3.87
CA ILE A 17 -1.66 4.69 4.08
C ILE A 17 -0.79 5.95 4.11
N ASN A 18 0.41 5.88 4.73
CA ASN A 18 1.35 7.00 4.73
C ASN A 18 1.87 7.33 3.32
N ILE A 19 2.15 6.31 2.50
CA ILE A 19 2.51 6.48 1.08
C ILE A 19 1.36 7.18 0.33
N GLU A 20 0.12 6.71 0.47
CA GLU A 20 -1.05 7.36 -0.18
C GLU A 20 -1.25 8.79 0.31
N SER A 21 -1.03 9.06 1.59
CA SER A 21 -1.13 10.40 2.18
C SER A 21 -0.11 11.36 1.56
N LEU A 22 1.13 10.92 1.36
CA LEU A 22 2.16 11.70 0.67
C LEU A 22 1.82 11.94 -0.79
N MET A 23 1.27 10.93 -1.49
CA MET A 23 0.78 11.11 -2.86
C MET A 23 -0.33 12.18 -2.91
N ASN A 24 -1.27 12.14 -1.96
CA ASN A 24 -2.33 13.15 -1.88
C ASN A 24 -1.77 14.56 -1.64
N ALA A 25 -0.78 14.69 -0.75
CA ALA A 25 -0.09 15.95 -0.49
C ALA A 25 0.62 16.48 -1.74
N ILE A 26 1.34 15.62 -2.48
CA ILE A 26 2.01 15.96 -3.74
C ILE A 26 1.00 16.45 -4.78
N ILE A 27 -0.12 15.75 -4.95
CA ILE A 27 -1.16 16.11 -5.90
C ILE A 27 -1.72 17.49 -5.54
N SER A 28 -2.12 17.70 -4.28
CA SER A 28 -2.62 19.01 -3.84
C SER A 28 -1.58 20.12 -4.02
N GLN A 29 -0.33 19.86 -3.61
CA GLN A 29 0.77 20.82 -3.72
C GLN A 29 1.04 21.21 -5.17
N HIS A 30 1.00 20.26 -6.10
CA HIS A 30 1.24 20.54 -7.51
C HIS A 30 0.19 21.49 -8.10
N TYR A 31 -1.10 21.18 -7.90
CA TYR A 31 -2.21 21.92 -8.52
C TYR A 31 -2.57 23.21 -7.79
N PHE A 32 -2.40 23.26 -6.46
CA PHE A 32 -2.84 24.40 -5.64
C PHE A 32 -1.71 25.17 -4.96
N LYS A 33 -0.46 24.71 -5.10
CA LYS A 33 0.74 25.27 -4.42
C LYS A 33 0.67 25.24 -2.88
N LYS A 34 -0.27 24.46 -2.35
CA LYS A 34 -0.48 24.16 -0.92
C LYS A 34 -1.30 22.89 -0.77
N VAL A 35 -1.26 22.31 0.42
CA VAL A 35 -2.15 21.20 0.80
C VAL A 35 -3.51 21.78 1.21
N ILE A 36 -4.56 21.53 0.40
CA ILE A 36 -5.92 21.99 0.67
C ILE A 36 -6.71 20.84 1.30
N ALA A 37 -7.07 20.97 2.57
CA ALA A 37 -7.76 19.92 3.32
C ALA A 37 -9.07 19.45 2.65
N PRO A 38 -10.01 20.31 2.21
CA PRO A 38 -11.20 19.86 1.49
C PRO A 38 -10.88 19.04 0.23
N PHE A 39 -9.90 19.48 -0.57
CA PHE A 39 -9.49 18.74 -1.77
C PHE A 39 -8.90 17.37 -1.41
N VAL A 40 -8.07 17.29 -0.36
CA VAL A 40 -7.49 16.02 0.08
C VAL A 40 -8.57 15.09 0.65
N PHE A 41 -9.38 15.56 1.60
CA PHE A 41 -10.31 14.71 2.36
C PHE A 41 -11.62 14.42 1.65
N GLU A 42 -12.16 15.37 0.88
CA GLU A 42 -13.45 15.18 0.20
C GLU A 42 -13.28 14.59 -1.20
N LEU A 43 -12.18 14.90 -1.89
CA LEU A 43 -11.94 14.39 -3.25
C LEU A 43 -10.91 13.26 -3.27
N LEU A 44 -9.69 13.46 -2.75
CA LEU A 44 -8.64 12.44 -2.89
C LEU A 44 -8.85 11.22 -1.98
N TYR A 45 -9.59 11.35 -0.89
CA TYR A 45 -10.01 10.22 -0.06
C TYR A 45 -11.35 9.62 -0.47
N ASP A 46 -12.04 10.18 -1.46
CA ASP A 46 -13.26 9.58 -2.00
C ASP A 46 -13.00 8.18 -2.56
N VAL A 47 -13.96 7.28 -2.41
CA VAL A 47 -13.85 5.88 -2.86
C VAL A 47 -13.62 5.76 -4.37
N ASN A 48 -14.11 6.73 -5.14
CA ASN A 48 -13.91 6.78 -6.59
C ASN A 48 -12.52 7.32 -6.97
N CYS A 49 -11.84 8.03 -6.06
CA CYS A 49 -10.44 8.43 -6.22
C CYS A 49 -9.49 7.27 -5.88
N THR A 50 -9.52 6.24 -6.72
CA THR A 50 -8.74 5.02 -6.50
C THR A 50 -7.23 5.29 -6.47
N PHE A 51 -6.48 4.38 -5.82
CA PHE A 51 -5.01 4.38 -5.87
C PHE A 51 -4.47 4.49 -7.31
N ALA A 52 -5.08 3.76 -8.27
CA ALA A 52 -4.66 3.78 -9.66
C ALA A 52 -4.80 5.18 -10.29
N LEU A 53 -5.89 5.89 -9.97
CA LEU A 53 -6.08 7.27 -10.42
C LEU A 53 -5.00 8.19 -9.84
N LYS A 54 -4.76 8.14 -8.53
CA LYS A 54 -3.72 8.94 -7.87
C LYS A 54 -2.33 8.66 -8.44
N ARG A 55 -2.00 7.39 -8.68
CA ARG A 55 -0.74 6.97 -9.31
C ARG A 55 -0.58 7.53 -10.72
N ASN A 56 -1.66 7.54 -11.51
CA ASN A 56 -1.64 8.12 -12.85
C ASN A 56 -1.49 9.65 -12.83
N ILE A 57 -2.10 10.31 -11.85
CA ILE A 57 -1.89 11.75 -11.63
C ILE A 57 -0.42 12.01 -11.23
N LEU A 58 0.14 11.22 -10.30
CA LEU A 58 1.54 11.33 -9.90
C LEU A 58 2.49 11.18 -11.09
N GLN A 59 2.24 10.23 -11.98
CA GLN A 59 3.03 10.06 -13.21
C GLN A 59 2.93 11.27 -14.15
N LYS A 60 1.80 11.97 -14.19
CA LYS A 60 1.68 13.21 -14.97
C LYS A 60 2.43 14.37 -14.33
N ILE A 61 2.50 14.40 -13.00
CA ILE A 61 3.26 15.40 -12.23
C ILE A 61 4.77 15.20 -12.42
N GLU A 62 5.24 13.96 -12.31
CA GLU A 62 6.64 13.59 -12.49
C GLU A 62 6.75 12.35 -13.40
N PRO A 63 6.87 12.52 -14.73
CA PRO A 63 6.91 11.42 -15.70
C PRO A 63 8.07 10.45 -15.48
N ASN A 64 9.18 10.92 -14.90
CA ASN A 64 10.37 10.12 -14.66
C ASN A 64 10.47 9.65 -13.21
N PHE A 65 9.34 9.58 -12.49
CA PHE A 65 9.34 9.15 -11.10
C PHE A 65 9.80 7.69 -10.97
N SER A 66 11.04 7.51 -10.52
CA SER A 66 11.76 6.23 -10.56
C SER A 66 11.13 5.11 -9.72
N LYS A 67 10.26 5.46 -8.76
CA LYS A 67 9.63 4.53 -7.82
C LYS A 67 8.20 4.13 -8.19
N LEU A 68 7.71 4.53 -9.36
CA LEU A 68 6.31 4.32 -9.74
C LEU A 68 5.89 2.84 -9.75
N GLU A 69 6.72 1.97 -10.31
CA GLU A 69 6.45 0.52 -10.32
C GLU A 69 6.64 -0.12 -8.95
N THR A 70 7.56 0.41 -8.13
CA THR A 70 7.70 -0.01 -6.74
C THR A 70 6.43 0.29 -5.94
N ILE A 71 5.83 1.48 -6.09
CA ILE A 71 4.56 1.83 -5.42
C ILE A 71 3.45 0.87 -5.88
N ASN A 72 3.35 0.57 -7.17
CA ASN A 72 2.38 -0.41 -7.68
C ASN A 72 2.55 -1.79 -6.99
N ARG A 73 3.80 -2.25 -6.82
CA ARG A 73 4.09 -3.50 -6.12
C ARG A 73 3.70 -3.44 -4.65
N LEU A 74 4.02 -2.36 -3.94
CA LEU A 74 3.63 -2.18 -2.54
C LEU A 74 2.11 -2.16 -2.36
N ASN A 75 1.37 -1.52 -3.29
CA ASN A 75 -0.09 -1.55 -3.29
C ASN A 75 -0.64 -2.98 -3.44
N ASN A 76 -0.06 -3.75 -4.36
CA ASN A 76 -0.45 -5.15 -4.54
C ASN A 76 -0.19 -5.98 -3.28
N ILE A 77 0.96 -5.80 -2.61
CA ILE A 77 1.25 -6.47 -1.35
C ILE A 77 0.23 -6.06 -0.28
N ARG A 78 -0.06 -4.77 -0.13
CA ARG A 78 -1.07 -4.26 0.80
C ARG A 78 -2.44 -4.87 0.54
N ASN A 79 -2.84 -5.02 -0.72
CA ASN A 79 -4.12 -5.65 -1.08
C ASN A 79 -4.16 -7.14 -0.73
N LEU A 80 -3.05 -7.87 -0.89
CA LEU A 80 -2.96 -9.26 -0.42
C LEU A 80 -3.13 -9.31 1.11
N PHE A 81 -2.46 -8.43 1.86
CA PHE A 81 -2.62 -8.36 3.32
C PHE A 81 -4.03 -7.95 3.77
N ALA A 82 -4.70 -7.06 3.03
CA ALA A 82 -6.03 -6.57 3.37
C ALA A 82 -7.13 -7.60 3.08
N HIS A 83 -7.01 -8.32 1.97
CA HIS A 83 -8.12 -9.10 1.41
C HIS A 83 -7.90 -10.63 1.42
N CYS A 84 -6.66 -11.13 1.48
CA CYS A 84 -6.39 -12.56 1.45
C CYS A 84 -6.22 -13.12 2.85
N ASN A 85 -7.35 -13.39 3.53
CA ASN A 85 -7.35 -13.84 4.93
C ASN A 85 -8.00 -15.21 5.12
N GLN A 86 -8.52 -15.79 4.04
CA GLN A 86 -9.24 -17.06 4.08
C GLN A 86 -8.26 -18.23 4.07
N GLU A 87 -8.28 -18.98 5.16
CA GLU A 87 -7.51 -20.22 5.30
C GLU A 87 -8.28 -21.37 4.63
N VAL A 88 -7.57 -22.13 3.80
CA VAL A 88 -8.04 -23.35 3.13
C VAL A 88 -7.40 -24.55 3.84
N PHE A 89 -8.23 -25.51 4.23
CA PHE A 89 -7.81 -26.73 4.89
C PHE A 89 -7.97 -27.90 3.91
N GLU A 90 -6.94 -28.73 3.79
CA GLU A 90 -6.97 -29.91 2.92
C GLU A 90 -7.59 -31.10 3.67
N GLY A 91 -8.54 -31.77 3.01
CA GLY A 91 -9.19 -32.98 3.52
C GLY A 91 -10.60 -32.75 4.09
N SER A 92 -11.33 -33.86 4.30
CA SER A 92 -12.74 -33.85 4.73
C SER A 92 -12.92 -33.78 6.25
N LYS A 93 -11.81 -33.73 7.02
CA LYS A 93 -11.86 -33.67 8.47
C LYS A 93 -11.96 -32.22 8.93
N LYS A 94 -12.79 -31.98 9.93
CA LYS A 94 -12.84 -30.67 10.61
C LYS A 94 -11.45 -30.39 11.20
N PRO A 95 -10.86 -29.20 10.96
CA PRO A 95 -9.54 -28.87 11.47
C PRO A 95 -9.51 -28.92 13.01
N ALA A 96 -8.40 -29.40 13.56
CA ALA A 96 -8.20 -29.47 14.99
C ALA A 96 -8.05 -28.06 15.60
N PRO A 97 -8.35 -27.85 16.91
CA PRO A 97 -8.10 -26.58 17.57
C PRO A 97 -6.63 -26.18 17.46
N GLY A 98 -6.36 -25.04 16.82
CA GLY A 98 -5.00 -24.52 16.62
C GLY A 98 -4.34 -24.93 15.30
N GLU A 99 -4.99 -25.78 14.49
CA GLU A 99 -4.54 -26.08 13.13
C GLU A 99 -4.67 -24.83 12.24
N THR A 100 -3.63 -24.52 11.46
CA THR A 100 -3.61 -23.37 10.54
C THR A 100 -3.73 -23.85 9.11
N GLY A 101 -4.67 -23.28 8.36
CA GLY A 101 -4.83 -23.58 6.94
C GLY A 101 -3.86 -22.77 6.07
N LYS A 102 -3.83 -23.09 4.77
CA LYS A 102 -3.05 -22.37 3.77
C LYS A 102 -3.86 -21.20 3.24
N VAL A 103 -3.22 -20.05 3.02
CA VAL A 103 -3.86 -18.95 2.29
C VAL A 103 -3.36 -19.00 0.85
N LEU A 104 -4.27 -19.18 -0.11
CA LEU A 104 -3.93 -19.34 -1.52
C LEU A 104 -3.83 -17.98 -2.23
N ASP A 105 -2.98 -17.90 -3.25
CA ASP A 105 -2.92 -16.73 -4.11
C ASP A 105 -4.22 -16.63 -4.92
N PRO A 106 -4.96 -15.50 -4.85
CA PRO A 106 -6.21 -15.33 -5.59
C PRO A 106 -6.04 -15.36 -7.11
N LYS A 107 -4.82 -15.16 -7.62
CA LYS A 107 -4.50 -15.25 -9.06
C LYS A 107 -4.01 -16.63 -9.48
N ASP A 108 -3.55 -17.45 -8.53
CA ASP A 108 -3.08 -18.81 -8.77
C ASP A 108 -3.36 -19.68 -7.55
N THR A 109 -4.52 -20.33 -7.54
CA THR A 109 -4.99 -21.17 -6.42
C THR A 109 -4.11 -22.39 -6.15
N LYS A 110 -3.11 -22.67 -7.00
CA LYS A 110 -2.10 -23.72 -6.76
C LYS A 110 -0.92 -23.22 -5.94
N LYS A 111 -0.82 -21.92 -5.69
CA LYS A 111 0.27 -21.29 -4.93
C LYS A 111 -0.23 -20.79 -3.58
N GLU A 112 0.57 -21.07 -2.55
CA GLU A 112 0.38 -20.50 -1.22
C GLU A 112 1.03 -19.12 -1.12
N LEU A 113 0.35 -18.19 -0.43
CA LEU A 113 0.89 -16.88 -0.11
C LEU A 113 1.86 -16.96 1.06
N ASP A 114 3.10 -16.59 0.81
CA ASP A 114 4.10 -16.38 1.86
C ASP A 114 4.04 -14.93 2.36
N PHE A 115 3.21 -14.69 3.37
CA PHE A 115 3.09 -13.36 4.00
C PHE A 115 4.38 -12.88 4.65
N GLU A 116 5.27 -13.77 5.10
CA GLU A 116 6.54 -13.34 5.68
C GLU A 116 7.49 -12.81 4.61
N LYS A 117 7.56 -13.49 3.46
CA LYS A 117 8.32 -13.01 2.30
C LYS A 117 7.75 -11.70 1.76
N LEU A 118 6.42 -11.59 1.64
CA LEU A 118 5.76 -10.35 1.20
C LEU A 118 6.02 -9.19 2.16
N TYR A 119 6.00 -9.44 3.48
CA TYR A 119 6.34 -8.43 4.48
C TYR A 119 7.80 -7.96 4.39
N LYS A 120 8.75 -8.89 4.21
CA LYS A 120 10.18 -8.55 4.02
C LYS A 120 10.39 -7.74 2.74
N GLU A 121 9.71 -8.11 1.66
CA GLU A 121 9.73 -7.35 0.41
C GLU A 121 9.20 -5.93 0.61
N PHE A 122 8.05 -5.79 1.27
CA PHE A 122 7.43 -4.49 1.54
C PHE A 122 8.35 -3.58 2.35
N THR A 123 8.85 -4.07 3.49
CA THR A 123 9.66 -3.27 4.42
C THR A 123 11.02 -2.88 3.87
N LYS A 124 11.58 -3.67 2.95
CA LYS A 124 12.81 -3.34 2.23
C LYS A 124 12.66 -2.09 1.35
N GLU A 125 11.52 -1.96 0.66
CA GLU A 125 11.34 -0.92 -0.35
C GLU A 125 10.62 0.34 0.17
N GLU A 126 9.73 0.18 1.15
CA GLU A 126 8.84 1.24 1.66
C GLU A 126 9.60 2.52 2.04
N GLY A 127 10.67 2.43 2.82
CA GLY A 127 11.43 3.60 3.24
C GLY A 127 12.00 4.40 2.06
N SER A 128 12.47 3.72 1.01
CA SER A 128 13.00 4.38 -0.19
C SER A 128 11.91 5.06 -1.02
N VAL A 129 10.70 4.49 -1.02
CA VAL A 129 9.52 5.07 -1.69
C VAL A 129 9.06 6.31 -0.94
N THR A 130 8.91 6.21 0.37
CA THR A 130 8.52 7.32 1.25
C THR A 130 9.51 8.49 1.13
N GLN A 131 10.82 8.21 1.12
CA GLN A 131 11.85 9.22 0.89
C GLN A 131 11.74 9.87 -0.49
N ALA A 132 11.55 9.09 -1.56
CA ALA A 132 11.41 9.62 -2.92
C ALA A 132 10.18 10.53 -3.07
N LEU A 133 9.04 10.14 -2.48
CA LEU A 133 7.84 10.97 -2.44
C LEU A 133 8.05 12.24 -1.62
N GLY A 134 8.70 12.15 -0.46
CA GLY A 134 9.06 13.31 0.35
C GLY A 134 9.93 14.31 -0.43
N ASN A 135 10.95 13.82 -1.13
CA ASN A 135 11.81 14.67 -1.97
C ASN A 135 11.02 15.36 -3.09
N LEU A 136 10.09 14.64 -3.74
CA LEU A 136 9.21 15.22 -4.77
C LEU A 136 8.26 16.26 -4.18
N TYR A 137 7.69 16.01 -3.01
CA TYR A 137 6.84 16.99 -2.32
C TYR A 137 7.61 18.29 -2.03
N MET A 138 8.82 18.18 -1.50
CA MET A 138 9.69 19.32 -1.22
C MET A 138 10.11 20.05 -2.50
N SER A 139 10.42 19.33 -3.59
CA SER A 139 10.80 19.97 -4.87
C SER A 139 9.65 20.76 -5.51
N LEU A 140 8.41 20.42 -5.17
CA LEU A 140 7.20 21.16 -5.56
C LEU A 140 6.86 22.33 -4.62
N GLY A 141 7.77 22.68 -3.69
CA GLY A 141 7.59 23.76 -2.72
C GLY A 141 6.75 23.38 -1.50
N GLY A 142 6.53 22.09 -1.28
CA GLY A 142 5.93 21.58 -0.05
C GLY A 142 6.81 21.88 1.15
N GLN A 143 6.19 22.09 2.31
CA GLN A 143 6.88 22.23 3.59
C GLN A 143 6.44 21.09 4.49
N MET A 144 7.40 20.43 5.14
CA MET A 144 7.11 19.59 6.30
C MET A 144 7.02 20.53 7.50
N GLU A 145 5.85 20.64 8.11
CA GLU A 145 5.73 21.32 9.40
C GLU A 145 6.68 20.63 10.39
N LYS A 146 7.47 21.44 11.12
CA LYS A 146 8.42 20.97 12.12
C LYS A 146 7.70 20.52 13.38
#